data_AF-A0A830E186-F1
#
_entry.id   AF-A0A830E186-F1
#
_cell.length_a   1.000
_cell.length_b   1.000
_cell.length_c   1.000
_cell.angle_alpha   90.00
_cell.angle_beta   90.00
_cell.angle_gamma   90.00
#
_symmetry.space_group_name_H-M   'P 1'
#
loop_
_entity.id
_entity.type
_entity.pdbx_description
1 polymer ?
#
loop_
_entity_poly.entity_id
_entity_poly.type
_entity_poly.pdbx_seq_one_letter_code
_entity_poly.pdbx_strand_id
1 'polypeptide(L)' 'MEPQRDIGTVLSSVPHYSLNPYISKCPSCGSVMAIDGEWIREDSRHRVKLVERSLSCPHCKVKIRQYVYLQ' A
#
# COMPACT_ATOMS: atom_id res chain seq x y z
N MET A 1 5.14 31.40 -9.86
CA MET A 1 3.86 30.98 -9.25
C MET A 1 3.70 29.51 -9.55
N GLU A 2 4.01 28.65 -8.58
CA GLU A 2 3.83 27.19 -8.69
C GLU A 2 2.32 26.90 -8.66
N PRO A 3 1.76 26.10 -9.57
CA PRO A 3 0.33 25.80 -9.55
C PRO A 3 0.04 24.90 -8.34
N GLN A 4 -0.68 25.44 -7.35
CA GLN A 4 -1.24 24.66 -6.25
C GLN A 4 -2.21 23.63 -6.83
N ARG A 5 -1.74 22.39 -6.97
CA ARG A 5 -2.57 21.26 -7.40
C ARG A 5 -3.57 20.96 -6.28
N ASP A 6 -4.85 21.05 -6.62
CA ASP A 6 -5.99 20.70 -5.76
C ASP A 6 -5.77 19.34 -5.07
N ILE A 7 -5.60 19.38 -3.75
CA ILE A 7 -5.32 18.22 -2.90
C ILE A 7 -6.48 17.20 -2.94
N GLY A 8 -7.70 17.66 -3.23
CA GLY A 8 -8.90 16.82 -3.34
C GLY A 8 -8.85 15.81 -4.49
N THR A 9 -8.18 16.12 -5.59
CA THR A 9 -8.07 15.22 -6.75
C THR A 9 -7.02 14.14 -6.53
N VAL A 10 -5.99 14.43 -5.72
CA VAL A 10 -4.91 13.48 -5.41
C VAL A 10 -5.42 12.34 -4.54
N LEU A 11 -6.22 12.65 -3.51
CA LEU A 11 -6.76 11.64 -2.59
C LEU A 11 -7.70 10.64 -3.27
N SER A 12 -8.45 11.05 -4.30
CA SER A 12 -9.31 10.15 -5.09
C SER A 12 -8.54 9.13 -5.91
N SER A 13 -7.27 9.40 -6.23
CA SER A 13 -6.38 8.46 -6.94
C SER A 13 -5.65 7.49 -6.00
N VAL A 14 -5.60 7.80 -4.71
CA VAL A 14 -4.98 6.93 -3.70
C VAL A 14 -5.98 5.83 -3.36
N PRO A 15 -5.64 4.55 -3.59
CA PRO A 15 -6.53 3.47 -3.24
C PRO A 15 -6.90 3.54 -1.74
N HIS A 16 -8.17 3.34 -1.38
CA HIS A 16 -8.67 3.55 0.00
C HIS A 16 -7.87 2.78 1.06
N TYR A 17 -7.35 1.60 0.72
CA TYR A 17 -6.54 0.78 1.62
C TYR A 17 -5.15 1.38 1.92
N SER A 18 -4.64 2.28 1.08
CA SER A 18 -3.41 3.05 1.32
C SER A 18 -3.58 4.14 2.36
N LEU A 19 -4.81 4.47 2.76
CA LEU A 19 -5.09 5.47 3.80
C LEU A 19 -4.82 4.93 5.20
N ASN A 20 -4.66 3.60 5.37
CA ASN A 20 -4.30 3.03 6.67
C ASN A 20 -2.79 3.25 6.94
N PRO A 21 -2.42 4.10 7.91
CA PRO A 21 -1.02 4.45 8.17
C PRO A 21 -0.19 3.30 8.77
N TYR A 22 -0.83 2.21 9.18
CA TYR A 22 -0.14 1.02 9.70
C TYR A 22 0.19 0.01 8.60
N ILE A 23 -0.41 0.15 7.41
CA ILE A 23 -0.23 -0.81 6.32
C ILE A 23 1.19 -0.82 5.76
N SER A 24 1.91 0.29 5.92
CA SER A 24 3.29 0.48 5.45
C SER A 24 4.29 0.56 6.60
N LYS A 25 3.92 0.25 7.85
CA LYS A 25 4.87 0.29 8.97
C LYS A 25 5.58 -1.05 9.15
N CYS A 26 6.89 -0.99 9.37
CA CYS A 26 7.67 -2.16 9.71
C CYS A 26 7.25 -2.65 11.10
N PRO A 27 6.88 -3.93 11.25
CA PRO A 27 6.48 -4.49 12.54
C PRO A 27 7.66 -4.58 13.53
N SER A 28 8.90 -4.53 13.04
CA SER A 28 10.09 -4.66 13.89
C SER A 28 10.59 -3.33 14.46
N CYS A 29 10.55 -2.24 13.69
CA CYS A 29 11.11 -0.95 14.10
C CYS A 29 10.14 0.24 13.98
N GLY A 30 8.93 0.03 13.47
CA GLY A 30 7.94 1.08 13.26
C GLY A 30 8.22 2.04 12.10
N SER A 31 9.38 1.93 11.44
CA SER A 31 9.71 2.75 10.26
C SER A 31 8.79 2.45 9.09
N VAL A 32 8.54 3.45 8.24
CA VAL A 32 7.80 3.26 6.99
C VAL A 32 8.62 2.38 6.04
N MET A 33 7.97 1.37 5.49
CA MET A 33 8.52 0.42 4.53
C MET A 33 8.36 0.96 3.11
N ALA A 34 9.32 0.65 2.25
CA ALA A 34 9.24 0.89 0.82
C ALA A 34 8.41 -0.21 0.15
N ILE A 35 7.58 0.15 -0.83
CA ILE A 35 6.86 -0.81 -1.68
C ILE A 35 7.77 -1.13 -2.87
N ASP A 36 8.27 -2.37 -2.92
CA ASP A 36 9.11 -2.85 -4.02
C ASP A 36 8.28 -3.23 -5.26
N GLY A 37 7.03 -3.65 -5.04
CA GLY A 37 6.11 -4.04 -6.10
C GLY A 37 4.70 -4.26 -5.57
N GLU A 38 3.72 -4.03 -6.45
CA GLU A 38 2.30 -4.18 -6.17
C GLU A 38 1.63 -4.90 -7.35
N TRP A 39 0.79 -5.88 -7.04
CA TRP A 39 0.03 -6.66 -8.01
C TRP A 39 -1.42 -6.76 -7.57
N ILE A 40 -2.33 -6.49 -8.48
CA ILE A 40 -3.75 -6.72 -8.28
C ILE A 40 -4.07 -8.11 -8.80
N ARG A 41 -4.66 -8.95 -7.94
CA ARG A 41 -5.18 -10.26 -8.28
C ARG A 41 -6.68 -10.26 -8.08
N GLU A 42 -7.39 -10.96 -8.95
CA GLU A 42 -8.83 -11.19 -8.78
C GLU A 42 -9.02 -12.65 -8.43
N ASP A 43 -9.53 -12.91 -7.23
CA ASP A 43 -9.93 -14.26 -6.82
C ASP A 43 -11.37 -14.49 -7.29
N SER A 44 -11.51 -15.19 -8.42
CA SER A 44 -12.80 -15.50 -9.03
C SER A 44 -13.68 -16.40 -8.15
N ARG A 45 -13.08 -17.18 -7.24
CA ARG A 45 -13.82 -18.09 -6.35
C ARG A 45 -14.53 -17.34 -5.24
N HIS A 46 -13.88 -16.32 -4.70
CA HIS A 46 -14.44 -15.50 -3.61
C HIS A 46 -15.06 -14.19 -4.11
N ARG A 47 -14.92 -13.88 -5.42
CA ARG A 47 -15.29 -12.58 -6.02
C ARG A 47 -14.66 -11.40 -5.28
N VAL A 48 -13.43 -11.59 -4.79
CA VAL A 48 -12.68 -10.57 -4.05
C VAL A 48 -11.49 -10.13 -4.88
N LYS A 49 -11.25 -8.82 -4.93
CA LYS A 49 -10.00 -8.27 -5.47
C LYS A 49 -8.97 -8.22 -4.36
N LEU A 50 -7.78 -8.70 -4.64
CA LEU A 50 -6.65 -8.78 -3.74
C LEU A 50 -5.56 -7.85 -4.27
N VAL A 51 -4.89 -7.14 -3.38
CA VAL A 51 -3.63 -6.45 -3.69
C VAL A 51 -2.51 -7.16 -2.95
N GLU A 52 -1.62 -7.78 -3.71
CA GLU A 52 -0.38 -8.36 -3.22
C GLU A 52 0.73 -7.30 -3.33
N ARG A 53 1.41 -7.02 -2.22
CA ARG A 53 2.52 -6.06 -2.15
C ARG A 53 3.77 -6.73 -1.59
N SER A 54 4.92 -6.38 -2.14
CA SER A 54 6.21 -6.65 -1.52
C SER A 54 6.71 -5.37 -0.85
N LEU A 55 6.93 -5.44 0.45
CA LEU A 55 7.38 -4.32 1.28
C LEU A 55 8.78 -4.62 1.81
N SER A 56 9.70 -3.65 1.71
CA SER A 56 11.05 -3.73 2.27
C SER A 56 11.28 -2.62 3.30
N CYS A 57 11.73 -2.99 4.50
CA CYS A 57 12.13 -2.02 5.51
C CYS A 57 13.54 -1.50 5.20
N PRO A 58 13.75 -0.18 5.06
CA PRO A 58 15.08 0.37 4.79
C PRO A 58 16.04 0.23 5.98
N HIS A 59 15.53 0.16 7.22
CA HIS A 59 16.32 0.04 8.44
C HIS A 59 16.62 -1.42 8.80
N CYS A 60 15.59 -2.24 9.01
CA CYS A 60 15.75 -3.63 9.43
C CYS A 60 16.05 -4.60 8.29
N LYS A 61 15.91 -4.17 7.03
CA LYS A 61 16.00 -5.01 5.82
C LYS A 61 15.01 -6.18 5.76
N VAL A 62 14.02 -6.18 6.66
CA VAL A 62 12.90 -7.12 6.66
C VAL A 62 12.07 -6.93 5.39
N LYS A 63 11.73 -8.05 4.74
CA LYS A 63 10.85 -8.09 3.57
C LYS A 63 9.55 -8.78 3.94
N ILE A 64 8.42 -8.17 3.60
CA ILE A 64 7.07 -8.66 3.92
C ILE A 64 6.26 -8.76 2.63
N ARG A 65 5.58 -9.88 2.44
CA ARG A 65 4.49 -9.99 1.46
C ARG A 65 3.18 -9.67 2.15
N GLN A 66 2.51 -8.64 1.67
CA GLN A 66 1.25 -8.17 2.22
C GLN A 66 0.11 -8.49 1.24
N TYR A 67 -1.00 -8.99 1.78
CA TYR A 67 -2.21 -9.29 1.04
C TYR A 67 -3.34 -8.40 1.57
N VAL A 68 -3.85 -7.51 0.72
CA VAL A 68 -4.93 -6.59 1.07
C VAL A 68 -6.18 -6.99 0.29
N TYR A 69 -7.19 -7.46 1.00
CA TYR A 69 -8.48 -7.78 0.41
C TYR A 69 -9.29 -6.50 0.20
N LEU A 70 -9.66 -6.23 -1.04
CA LEU A 70 -10.53 -5.14 -1.46
C LEU A 70 -11.96 -5.70 -1.55
N GLN A 71 -12.82 -5.27 -0.63
CA GLN A 71 -14.26 -5.50 -0.69
C GLN A 71 -14.96 -4.34 -1.38
#